data_AF-A0A7X7TCF6-F1
#
_entry.id   AF-A0A7X7TCF6-F1
#
_cell.length_a   1.000
_cell.length_b   1.000
_cell.length_c   1.000
_cell.angle_alpha   90.00
_cell.angle_beta   90.00
_cell.angle_gamma   90.00
#
_symmetry.space_group_name_H-M   'P 1'
#
loop_
_entity.id
_entity.type
_entity.pdbx_description
1 polymer ?
#
loop_
_entity_poly.entity_id
_entity_poly.type
_entity_poly.pdbx_seq_one_letter_code
_entity_poly.pdbx_strand_id
1 'polypeptide(L)'
;MSAGLSIDEYLRRLGRFVDDPYGRQFRRQFADNRGSSELAMLQSPSRDEWKQMERAVAALTADEKNAAERLTDEQVRRIAERAGVDPAVAAIFFNGYALERNRVS
;
A
#
# COMPACT_ATOMS: atom_id res chain seq x y z
N MET A 1 -4.26 0.71 -24.80
CA MET A 1 -3.87 1.18 -23.46
C MET A 1 -3.87 -0.05 -22.56
N SER A 2 -2.72 -0.46 -22.01
CA SER A 2 -2.69 -1.52 -21.02
C SER A 2 -3.48 -1.01 -19.81
N ALA A 3 -4.66 -1.58 -19.57
CA ALA A 3 -5.46 -1.26 -18.41
C ALA A 3 -4.75 -1.87 -17.19
N GLY A 4 -3.69 -1.21 -16.72
CA GLY A 4 -3.00 -1.61 -15.51
C GLY A 4 -3.96 -1.58 -14.33
N LEU A 5 -3.67 -2.39 -13.32
CA LEU A 5 -4.42 -2.51 -12.07
C LEU A 5 -4.74 -1.13 -11.47
N SER A 6 -6.00 -0.88 -11.10
CA SER A 6 -6.37 0.34 -10.35
C SER A 6 -5.96 0.25 -8.88
N ILE A 7 -5.92 1.37 -8.16
CA ILE A 7 -5.57 1.34 -6.73
C ILE A 7 -6.59 0.57 -5.88
N ASP A 8 -7.88 0.56 -6.25
CA ASP A 8 -8.88 -0.28 -5.58
C ASP A 8 -8.66 -1.76 -5.85
N GLU A 9 -8.27 -2.12 -7.08
CA GLU A 9 -7.97 -3.51 -7.42
C GLU A 9 -6.69 -3.98 -6.74
N TYR A 10 -5.69 -3.08 -6.62
CA TYR A 10 -4.48 -3.33 -5.86
C TYR A 10 -4.78 -3.56 -4.39
N LEU A 11 -5.58 -2.68 -3.77
CA LEU A 11 -6.10 -2.87 -2.42
C LEU A 11 -6.76 -4.26 -2.33
N ARG A 12 -7.81 -4.54 -3.12
CA ARG A 12 -8.51 -5.84 -3.09
C ARG A 12 -7.59 -7.06 -3.24
N ARG A 13 -6.52 -6.96 -4.02
CA ARG A 13 -5.52 -8.02 -4.17
C ARG A 13 -4.74 -8.25 -2.88
N LEU A 14 -4.26 -7.19 -2.22
CA LEU A 14 -3.57 -7.28 -0.92
C LEU A 14 -4.49 -7.85 0.18
N GLY A 15 -5.79 -7.53 0.11
CA GLY A 15 -6.81 -8.04 1.04
C GLY A 15 -6.87 -9.57 1.14
N ARG A 16 -6.44 -10.29 0.08
CA ARG A 16 -6.40 -11.76 0.04
C ARG A 16 -5.33 -12.37 0.94
N PHE A 17 -4.31 -11.60 1.30
CA PHE A 17 -3.15 -12.04 2.09
C PHE A 17 -3.19 -11.55 3.54
N VAL A 18 -4.28 -10.91 3.95
CA VAL A 18 -4.43 -10.38 5.31
C VAL A 18 -4.50 -11.53 6.31
N ASP A 19 -3.66 -11.47 7.33
CA ASP A 19 -3.50 -12.52 8.36
C ASP A 19 -3.03 -13.88 7.82
N ASP A 20 -2.38 -13.92 6.65
CA ASP A 20 -1.77 -15.15 6.13
C ASP A 20 -0.70 -15.67 7.12
N PRO A 21 -0.88 -16.88 7.71
CA PRO A 21 0.08 -17.46 8.66
C PRO A 21 1.49 -17.60 8.09
N TYR A 22 1.63 -17.93 6.80
CA TYR A 22 2.92 -18.10 6.14
C TYR A 22 3.60 -16.75 5.91
N GLY A 23 2.81 -15.76 5.49
CA GLY A 23 3.27 -14.39 5.30
C GLY A 23 3.70 -13.69 6.60
N ARG A 24 3.05 -14.00 7.74
CA ARG A 24 3.49 -13.54 9.07
C ARG A 24 4.86 -14.09 9.46
N GLN A 25 5.14 -15.36 9.13
CA GLN A 25 6.43 -15.98 9.38
C GLN A 25 7.51 -15.36 8.47
N PHE A 26 7.17 -15.08 7.22
CA PHE A 26 8.06 -14.42 6.25
C PHE A 26 8.42 -13.00 6.70
N ARG A 27 7.44 -12.17 7.11
CA ARG A 27 7.71 -10.83 7.66
C ARG A 27 8.73 -10.81 8.80
N ARG A 28 8.68 -11.78 9.71
CA ARG A 28 9.62 -11.88 10.84
C ARG A 28 11.06 -12.14 10.37
N GLN A 29 11.25 -12.77 9.20
CA GLN A 29 12.56 -13.06 8.63
C GLN A 29 13.14 -11.90 7.83
N PHE A 30 12.30 -11.03 7.26
CA PHE A 30 12.70 -9.87 6.43
C PHE A 30 12.71 -8.54 7.17
N ALA A 31 12.62 -8.54 8.50
CA ALA A 31 12.85 -7.37 9.35
C ALA A 31 14.34 -6.96 9.40
N ASP A 32 15.07 -7.13 8.28
CA ASP A 32 16.44 -6.67 8.12
C ASP A 32 16.46 -5.25 7.53
N ASN A 33 17.44 -4.44 7.96
CA ASN A 33 17.50 -2.99 7.74
C ASN A 33 17.81 -2.57 6.27
N ARG A 34 17.46 -3.38 5.27
CA ARG A 34 17.85 -3.20 3.85
C ARG A 34 16.71 -2.72 2.93
N GLY A 35 15.57 -2.28 3.47
CA GLY A 35 14.43 -1.78 2.68
C GLY A 35 13.56 -2.87 2.03
N SER A 36 14.01 -4.13 2.04
CA SER A 36 13.21 -5.34 1.75
C SER A 36 12.02 -5.51 2.69
N SER A 37 12.13 -5.00 3.92
CA SER A 37 11.12 -5.13 4.97
C SER A 37 9.83 -4.35 4.70
N GLU A 38 9.88 -3.23 3.95
CA GLU A 38 8.71 -2.39 3.68
C GLU A 38 7.76 -3.05 2.68
N LEU A 39 8.29 -3.70 1.65
CA LEU A 39 7.48 -4.48 0.69
C LEU A 39 7.01 -5.83 1.28
N ALA A 40 7.70 -6.36 2.28
CA ALA A 40 7.23 -7.54 3.03
C ALA A 40 5.91 -7.24 3.77
N MET A 41 5.63 -5.96 4.09
CA MET A 41 4.34 -5.56 4.64
C MET A 41 3.19 -5.95 3.68
N LEU A 42 3.35 -5.63 2.40
CA LEU A 42 2.33 -5.85 1.39
C LEU A 42 2.11 -7.33 1.06
N GLN A 43 3.08 -8.21 1.37
CA GLN A 43 2.92 -9.66 1.18
C GLN A 43 2.03 -10.30 2.25
N SER A 44 1.86 -9.68 3.41
CA SER A 44 1.03 -10.23 4.50
C SER A 44 0.57 -9.15 5.49
N PRO A 45 -0.26 -8.18 5.03
CA PRO A 45 -0.86 -7.16 5.90
C PRO A 45 -1.44 -7.76 7.18
N SER A 46 -1.16 -7.14 8.32
CA SER A 46 -2.00 -7.36 9.50
C SER A 46 -3.39 -6.79 9.24
N ARG A 47 -4.39 -7.26 10.00
CA ARG A 47 -5.75 -6.72 9.89
C ARG A 47 -5.82 -5.21 10.13
N ASP A 48 -4.98 -4.68 11.00
CA ASP A 48 -4.97 -3.26 11.35
C ASP A 48 -4.30 -2.40 10.27
N GLU A 49 -3.18 -2.87 9.71
CA GLU A 49 -2.55 -2.21 8.56
C GLU A 49 -3.48 -2.22 7.35
N TRP A 50 -4.16 -3.34 7.09
CA TRP A 50 -5.15 -3.44 6.03
C TRP A 50 -6.28 -2.41 6.18
N LYS A 51 -6.87 -2.30 7.38
CA LYS A 51 -7.91 -1.30 7.68
C LYS A 51 -7.42 0.13 7.52
N GLN A 52 -6.12 0.37 7.72
CA GLN A 52 -5.52 1.68 7.47
C GLN A 52 -5.36 1.93 5.97
N MET A 53 -4.96 0.93 5.17
CA MET A 53 -4.94 1.03 3.70
C MET A 53 -6.35 1.32 3.15
N GLU A 54 -7.38 0.62 3.64
CA GLU A 54 -8.78 0.87 3.24
C GLU A 54 -9.20 2.31 3.51
N ARG A 55 -8.87 2.85 4.68
CA ARG A 55 -9.14 4.25 5.04
C ARG A 55 -8.36 5.23 4.18
N ALA A 56 -7.07 4.95 3.90
CA ALA A 56 -6.25 5.79 3.05
C ALA A 56 -6.82 5.87 1.61
N VAL A 57 -7.24 4.75 1.04
CA VAL A 57 -7.88 4.71 -0.29
C VAL A 57 -9.23 5.40 -0.30
N ALA A 58 -10.05 5.19 0.74
CA ALA A 58 -11.35 5.86 0.86
C ALA A 58 -11.23 7.39 1.00
N ALA A 59 -10.11 7.87 1.55
CA ALA A 59 -9.86 9.29 1.71
C ALA A 59 -9.43 9.98 0.40
N LEU A 60 -8.97 9.26 -0.62
CA LEU A 60 -8.47 9.85 -1.87
C LEU A 60 -9.55 10.69 -2.57
N THR A 61 -9.14 11.83 -3.12
CA THR A 61 -9.95 12.53 -4.12
C THR A 61 -9.94 11.78 -5.45
N ALA A 62 -10.85 12.12 -6.36
CA ALA A 62 -10.86 11.54 -7.70
C ALA A 62 -9.53 11.75 -8.44
N ASP A 63 -8.92 12.94 -8.31
CA ASP A 63 -7.65 13.28 -8.95
C ASP A 63 -6.48 12.48 -8.34
N GLU A 64 -6.43 12.41 -7.00
CA GLU A 64 -5.41 11.62 -6.31
C GLU A 64 -5.53 10.13 -6.64
N LYS A 65 -6.76 9.64 -6.81
CA LYS A 65 -7.03 8.25 -7.18
C LYS A 65 -6.59 7.92 -8.61
N ASN A 66 -6.80 8.86 -9.54
CA ASN A 66 -6.40 8.72 -10.95
C ASN A 66 -4.89 8.85 -11.16
N ALA A 67 -4.19 9.53 -10.25
CA ALA A 67 -2.74 9.74 -10.29
C ALA A 67 -2.02 9.05 -9.12
N ALA A 68 -2.60 7.99 -8.55
CA ALA A 68 -2.14 7.41 -7.30
C ALA A 68 -0.71 6.83 -7.38
N GLU A 69 -0.27 6.45 -8.58
CA GLU A 69 1.09 5.96 -8.85
C GLU A 69 2.16 7.07 -8.91
N ARG A 70 1.72 8.34 -8.84
CA ARG A 70 2.57 9.53 -8.93
C ARG A 70 2.44 10.45 -7.71
N LEU A 71 1.80 9.97 -6.65
CA LEU A 71 1.68 10.73 -5.41
C LEU A 71 3.08 11.00 -4.85
N THR A 72 3.31 12.26 -4.49
CA THR A 72 4.51 12.69 -3.79
C THR A 72 4.42 12.35 -2.30
N ASP A 73 5.56 12.27 -1.61
CA ASP A 73 5.61 12.04 -0.16
C ASP A 73 4.74 13.02 0.64
N GLU A 74 4.71 14.29 0.22
CA GLU A 74 3.88 15.32 0.84
C GLU A 74 2.38 15.05 0.65
N GLN A 75 1.97 14.63 -0.54
CA GLN A 75 0.58 14.24 -0.79
C GLN A 75 0.20 13.00 0.02
N VAL A 76 1.09 12.01 0.10
CA VAL A 76 0.88 10.80 0.91
C VAL A 76 0.70 11.16 2.38
N ARG A 77 1.52 12.06 2.94
CA ARG A 77 1.34 12.54 4.33
C ARG A 77 -0.01 13.20 4.54
N ARG A 78 -0.42 14.10 3.64
CA ARG A 78 -1.75 14.75 3.72
C ARG A 78 -2.90 13.76 3.65
N ILE A 79 -2.77 12.74 2.80
CA ILE A 79 -3.74 11.64 2.72
C ILE A 79 -3.78 10.88 4.05
N ALA A 80 -2.62 10.57 4.63
CA ALA A 80 -2.52 9.86 5.90
C ALA A 80 -3.18 10.64 7.05
N GLU A 81 -2.92 11.94 7.12
CA GLU A 81 -3.55 12.87 8.07
C GLU A 81 -5.06 12.92 7.89
N ARG A 82 -5.54 13.12 6.65
CA ARG A 82 -6.98 13.15 6.33
C ARG A 82 -7.67 11.83 6.65
N ALA A 83 -6.99 10.71 6.45
CA ALA A 83 -7.52 9.37 6.71
C ALA A 83 -7.40 8.93 8.18
N GLY A 84 -6.65 9.65 9.01
CA GLY A 84 -6.36 9.27 10.39
C GLY A 84 -5.60 7.94 10.48
N VAL A 85 -4.60 7.74 9.62
CA VAL A 85 -3.79 6.52 9.55
C VAL A 85 -2.31 6.82 9.76
N ASP A 86 -1.53 5.78 10.04
CA ASP A 86 -0.08 5.89 10.16
C ASP A 86 0.55 6.32 8.82
N PRO A 87 1.36 7.41 8.79
CA PRO A 87 2.03 7.87 7.58
C PRO A 87 2.96 6.84 6.94
N ALA A 88 3.61 5.98 7.72
CA ALA A 88 4.45 4.91 7.21
C ALA A 88 3.62 3.82 6.51
N VAL A 89 2.46 3.45 7.07
CA VAL A 89 1.54 2.49 6.43
C VAL A 89 1.04 3.04 5.09
N ALA A 90 0.67 4.32 5.05
CA ALA A 90 0.27 5.00 3.82
C ALA A 90 1.41 5.02 2.79
N ALA A 91 2.62 5.44 3.19
CA ALA A 91 3.79 5.49 2.33
C ALA A 91 4.14 4.13 1.72
N ILE A 92 4.19 3.08 2.54
CA ILE A 92 4.47 1.72 2.07
C ILE A 92 3.42 1.28 1.03
N PHE A 93 2.14 1.53 1.30
CA PHE A 93 1.06 1.15 0.38
C PHE A 93 1.12 1.88 -0.96
N PHE A 94 1.23 3.21 -0.96
CA PHE A 94 1.28 3.99 -2.20
C PHE A 94 2.57 3.75 -3.00
N ASN A 95 3.71 3.61 -2.32
CA ASN A 95 4.97 3.26 -2.98
C ASN A 95 4.91 1.86 -3.60
N GLY A 96 4.31 0.89 -2.90
CA GLY A 96 4.06 -0.45 -3.42
C GLY A 96 3.18 -0.45 -4.67
N TYR A 97 2.11 0.37 -4.67
CA TYR A 97 1.26 0.55 -5.84
C TYR A 97 2.02 1.18 -7.02
N ALA A 98 2.81 2.23 -6.79
CA ALA A 98 3.61 2.87 -7.82
C ALA A 98 4.61 1.88 -8.46
N LEU A 99 5.26 1.04 -7.65
CA LEU A 99 6.16 -0.01 -8.13
C LEU A 99 5.44 -1.08 -8.98
N GLU A 100 4.24 -1.51 -8.57
CA GLU A 100 3.42 -2.47 -9.35
C GLU A 100 3.02 -1.87 -10.70
N ARG A 101 2.65 -0.57 -10.75
CA ARG A 101 2.29 0.14 -11.97
C ARG A 101 3.48 0.33 -12.91
N ASN A 102 4.66 0.63 -12.37
CA ASN A 102 5.89 0.80 -13.14
C ASN A 102 6.47 -0.52 -13.64
N ARG A 103 6.25 -1.65 -12.94
CA ARG A 103 6.64 -2.99 -13.41
C ARG A 103 5.86 -3.47 -14.64
N VAL A 104 4.66 -2.93 -14.86
CA VAL A 104 3.74 -3.34 -15.94
C VAL A 104 3.81 -2.38 -17.15
N SER A 105 4.68 -1.36 -17.10
CA SER A 105 4.90 -0.39 -18.19
C SER A 105 6.09 -0.74 -19.08
#